data_AF-A0A7S0MY89-F1
#
_entry.id   AF-A0A7S0MY89-F1
#
_cell.length_a   1.000
_cell.length_b   1.000
_cell.length_c   1.000
_cell.angle_alpha   90.00
_cell.angle_beta   90.00
_cell.angle_gamma   90.00
#
_symmetry.space_group_name_H-M   'P 1'
#
loop_
_entity.id
_entity.type
_entity.pdbx_description
1 polymer ?
#
loop_
_entity_poly.entity_id
_entity_poly.type
_entity_poly.pdbx_seq_one_letter_code
_entity_poly.pdbx_strand_id
1 'polypeptide(L)'
;MTSVEKRFGSEHPEVVSHLLKLLQGEPTEFNPTEFAACRGELLAYARAESVPETAFSQLEETFCQPFSTALAIEPSGTETCPLCNWLYDWYQDGDPLLRHFVLGFLPVLVWNYTLRYKKRINAAGYEACLLLMYNDITAERNKAAKPPPLALPALTVQSPYHVPKELHRSSPLARLHRSIAAPAAEAAAAPEGGAVRPEELPAVCGTVLQPMAHDLASFLPAAQLAFCSLVLRLAGAGYKWAE
;
A
#
# COMPACT_ATOMS: atom_id res chain seq x y z
N MET A 1 3.73 31.54 0.08
CA MET A 1 4.28 30.71 -1.02
C MET A 1 5.58 30.10 -0.52
N THR A 2 5.49 28.88 0.00
CA THR A 2 6.62 28.16 0.61
C THR A 2 7.57 27.67 -0.49
N SER A 3 8.86 27.48 -0.17
CA SER A 3 9.89 27.02 -1.12
C SER A 3 9.57 25.70 -1.84
N VAL A 4 8.61 24.93 -1.35
CA VAL A 4 8.20 23.62 -1.89
C VAL A 4 7.27 23.77 -3.10
N GLU A 5 6.34 24.74 -3.07
CA GLU A 5 5.52 25.16 -4.23
C GLU A 5 6.39 25.60 -5.41
N LYS A 6 7.45 26.36 -5.12
CA LYS A 6 8.42 26.77 -6.13
C LYS A 6 9.31 25.63 -6.61
N ARG A 7 9.59 24.59 -5.81
CA ARG A 7 10.40 23.46 -6.28
C ARG A 7 9.61 22.55 -7.19
N PHE A 8 8.62 21.80 -6.69
CA PHE A 8 7.94 20.79 -7.51
C PHE A 8 7.13 21.36 -8.68
N GLY A 9 6.43 22.48 -8.47
CA GLY A 9 5.59 23.10 -9.51
C GLY A 9 6.36 23.92 -10.55
N SER A 10 7.60 24.35 -10.25
CA SER A 10 8.41 25.16 -11.19
C SER A 10 9.67 24.46 -11.71
N GLU A 11 10.22 23.48 -10.98
CA GLU A 11 11.36 22.67 -11.43
C GLU A 11 10.90 21.53 -12.36
N HIS A 12 9.66 21.02 -12.22
CA HIS A 12 9.14 19.93 -13.07
C HIS A 12 7.74 20.19 -13.69
N PRO A 13 7.57 21.29 -14.45
CA PRO A 13 6.34 21.54 -15.22
C PRO A 13 6.06 20.44 -16.25
N GLU A 14 7.09 19.74 -16.70
CA GLU A 14 7.04 18.60 -17.63
C GLU A 14 6.22 17.43 -17.05
N VAL A 15 6.39 17.10 -15.77
CA VAL A 15 5.69 15.97 -15.12
C VAL A 15 4.21 16.28 -14.91
N VAL A 16 3.91 17.50 -14.43
CA VAL A 16 2.53 17.98 -14.30
C VAL A 16 1.88 18.09 -15.69
N SER A 17 2.62 18.58 -16.70
CA SER A 17 2.17 18.57 -18.09
C SER A 17 1.92 17.16 -18.59
N HIS A 18 2.76 16.18 -18.27
CA HIS A 18 2.57 14.80 -18.67
C HIS A 18 1.37 14.15 -17.99
N LEU A 19 1.17 14.37 -16.68
CA LEU A 19 -0.03 13.94 -15.97
C LEU A 19 -1.28 14.60 -16.56
N LEU A 20 -1.23 15.88 -16.91
CA LEU A 20 -2.33 16.58 -17.59
C LEU A 20 -2.58 16.06 -19.00
N LYS A 21 -1.54 15.78 -19.79
CA LYS A 21 -1.64 15.17 -21.12
C LYS A 21 -2.22 13.75 -21.05
N LEU A 22 -1.80 12.97 -20.06
CA LEU A 22 -2.37 11.65 -19.77
C LEU A 22 -3.85 11.76 -19.36
N LEU A 23 -4.22 12.73 -18.52
CA LEU A 23 -5.61 13.01 -18.17
C LEU A 23 -6.45 13.50 -19.37
N GLN A 24 -5.82 14.13 -20.35
CA GLN A 24 -6.43 14.57 -21.61
C GLN A 24 -6.46 13.48 -22.68
N GLY A 25 -5.91 12.29 -22.41
CA GLY A 25 -5.89 11.15 -23.33
C GLY A 25 -4.90 11.30 -24.49
N GLU A 26 -3.92 12.21 -24.38
CA GLU A 26 -2.89 12.38 -25.40
C GLU A 26 -1.83 11.27 -25.33
N PRO A 27 -1.38 10.71 -26.47
CA PRO A 27 -0.25 9.79 -26.50
C PRO A 27 1.01 10.53 -26.05
N THR A 28 1.51 10.17 -24.88
CA THR A 28 2.70 10.78 -24.28
C THR A 28 3.90 9.86 -24.53
N GLU A 29 4.86 10.33 -25.33
CA GLU A 29 6.16 9.67 -25.45
C GLU A 29 6.92 9.85 -24.13
N PHE A 30 7.19 8.71 -23.48
CA PHE A 30 7.85 8.64 -22.19
C PHE A 30 9.33 9.09 -22.28
N ASN A 31 9.72 10.08 -21.48
CA ASN A 31 11.11 10.51 -21.37
C ASN A 31 11.77 9.99 -20.07
N PRO A 32 12.75 9.07 -20.14
CA PRO A 32 13.40 8.50 -18.96
C PRO A 32 14.19 9.52 -18.11
N THR A 33 14.53 10.70 -18.65
CA THR A 33 15.20 11.74 -17.86
C THR A 33 14.26 12.43 -16.88
N GLU A 34 12.97 12.54 -17.21
CA GLU A 34 11.94 13.15 -16.34
C GLU A 34 11.60 12.23 -15.16
N PHE A 35 11.60 10.91 -15.40
CA PHE A 35 11.48 9.88 -14.36
C PHE A 35 12.60 9.98 -13.31
N ALA A 36 13.85 10.12 -13.75
CA ALA A 36 14.99 10.26 -12.85
C ALA A 36 14.93 11.55 -12.01
N ALA A 37 14.45 12.64 -12.62
CA ALA A 37 14.32 13.93 -11.95
C ALA A 37 13.22 13.91 -10.87
N CYS A 38 12.02 13.41 -11.21
CA CYS A 38 10.89 13.28 -10.29
C CYS A 38 11.23 12.34 -9.11
N ARG A 39 11.92 11.23 -9.38
CA ARG A 39 12.43 10.31 -8.36
C ARG A 39 13.44 10.99 -7.43
N GLY A 40 14.38 11.75 -7.97
CA GLY A 40 15.38 12.48 -7.20
C GLY A 40 14.77 13.50 -6.23
N GLU A 41 13.76 14.24 -6.69
CA GLU A 41 13.05 15.21 -5.86
C GLU A 41 12.16 14.56 -4.81
N LEU A 42 11.42 13.50 -5.14
CA LEU A 42 10.61 12.74 -4.18
C LEU A 42 11.48 12.14 -3.06
N LEU A 43 12.66 11.61 -3.41
CA LEU A 43 13.61 11.11 -2.42
C LEU A 43 14.24 12.24 -1.60
N ALA A 44 14.56 13.38 -2.21
CA ALA A 44 15.06 14.54 -1.49
C ALA A 44 14.02 15.09 -0.49
N TYR A 45 12.75 15.06 -0.88
CA TYR A 45 11.62 15.42 -0.03
C TYR A 45 11.44 14.43 1.13
N ALA A 46 11.45 13.12 0.84
CA ALA A 46 11.26 12.09 1.85
C ALA A 46 12.43 11.99 2.85
N ARG A 47 13.63 12.43 2.47
CA ARG A 47 14.83 12.45 3.33
C ARG A 47 15.00 13.74 4.13
N ALA A 48 14.16 14.74 3.93
CA ALA A 48 14.29 15.99 4.68
C ALA A 48 13.91 15.76 6.17
N GLU A 49 14.85 15.99 7.09
CA GLU A 49 14.69 15.77 8.54
C GLU A 49 13.61 16.65 9.19
N SER A 50 13.19 17.73 8.52
CA SER A 50 12.13 18.62 8.99
C SER A 50 11.27 19.09 7.82
N VAL A 51 10.32 18.25 7.40
CA VAL A 51 9.29 18.65 6.43
C VAL A 51 8.19 19.39 7.20
N PRO A 52 7.98 20.70 6.98
CA PRO A 52 6.87 21.40 7.60
C PRO A 52 5.54 20.79 7.14
N GLU A 53 4.51 20.72 8.01
CA GLU A 53 3.19 20.16 7.66
C GLU A 53 2.62 20.71 6.35
N THR A 54 2.91 21.98 6.04
CA THR A 54 2.51 22.65 4.79
C THR A 54 3.10 22.01 3.53
N ALA A 55 4.29 21.44 3.62
CA ALA A 55 4.93 20.76 2.50
C ALA A 55 4.27 19.41 2.20
N PHE A 56 3.66 18.74 3.20
CA PHE A 56 2.90 17.50 2.98
C PHE A 56 1.61 17.77 2.24
N SER A 57 0.86 18.78 2.66
CA SER A 57 -0.34 19.22 1.95
C SER A 57 -0.04 19.60 0.49
N GLN A 58 1.11 20.23 0.25
CA GLN A 58 1.53 20.61 -1.10
C GLN A 58 1.90 19.41 -1.97
N LEU A 59 2.69 18.45 -1.47
CA LEU A 59 2.98 17.22 -2.21
C LEU A 59 1.69 16.45 -2.52
N GLU A 60 0.76 16.42 -1.57
CA GLU A 60 -0.54 15.79 -1.73
C GLU A 60 -1.36 16.44 -2.86
N GLU A 61 -1.51 17.77 -2.85
CA GLU A 61 -2.28 18.50 -3.85
C GLU A 61 -1.62 18.52 -5.23
N THR A 62 -0.29 18.74 -5.29
CA THR A 62 0.42 18.94 -6.55
C THR A 62 0.76 17.66 -7.28
N PHE A 63 0.94 16.55 -6.54
CA PHE A 63 1.38 15.29 -7.12
C PHE A 63 0.44 14.13 -6.81
N CYS A 64 0.20 13.81 -5.54
CA CYS A 64 -0.51 12.58 -5.18
C CYS A 64 -1.98 12.56 -5.66
N GLN A 65 -2.67 13.70 -5.61
CA GLN A 65 -4.05 13.84 -6.10
C GLN A 65 -4.12 13.66 -7.63
N PRO A 66 -3.39 14.44 -8.46
CA PRO A 66 -3.34 14.22 -9.91
C PRO A 66 -2.89 12.81 -10.32
N PHE A 67 -1.94 12.23 -9.59
CA PHE A 67 -1.46 10.89 -9.85
C PHE A 67 -2.55 9.84 -9.56
N SER A 68 -3.25 9.98 -8.43
CA SER A 68 -4.36 9.10 -8.06
C SER A 68 -5.55 9.21 -9.02
N THR A 69 -5.86 10.42 -9.51
CA THR A 69 -6.92 10.60 -10.51
C THR A 69 -6.52 10.01 -11.85
N ALA A 70 -5.27 10.17 -12.28
CA ALA A 70 -4.75 9.54 -13.50
C ALA A 70 -4.77 8.01 -13.41
N LEU A 71 -4.50 7.43 -12.24
CA LEU A 71 -4.70 5.99 -11.98
C LEU A 71 -6.18 5.55 -12.00
N ALA A 72 -7.13 6.45 -11.82
CA ALA A 72 -8.55 6.09 -11.83
C ALA A 72 -9.21 6.15 -13.22
N ILE A 73 -8.59 6.84 -14.18
CA ILE A 73 -9.16 7.12 -15.52
C ILE A 73 -8.57 6.16 -16.56
N GLU A 74 -9.35 5.79 -17.59
CA GLU A 74 -8.85 5.00 -18.73
C GLU A 74 -7.90 5.82 -19.61
N PRO A 75 -6.83 5.22 -20.18
CA PRO A 75 -6.53 3.79 -20.28
C PRO A 75 -5.64 3.22 -19.15
N SER A 76 -5.52 3.89 -18.00
CA SER A 76 -4.59 3.50 -16.93
C SER A 76 -4.75 2.02 -16.50
N GLY A 77 -3.69 1.31 -16.12
CA GLY A 77 -3.79 -0.09 -15.70
C GLY A 77 -3.59 -1.15 -16.78
N THR A 78 -3.40 -0.78 -18.04
CA THR A 78 -2.92 -1.70 -19.09
C THR A 78 -1.42 -1.99 -18.92
N GLU A 79 -0.93 -3.04 -19.58
CA GLU A 79 0.51 -3.36 -19.66
C GLU A 79 1.38 -2.22 -20.24
N THR A 80 0.77 -1.38 -21.08
CA THR A 80 1.42 -0.22 -21.70
C THR A 80 1.29 1.06 -20.88
N CYS A 81 0.65 1.02 -19.71
CA CYS A 81 0.43 2.21 -18.91
C CYS A 81 1.74 2.68 -18.27
N PRO A 82 2.23 3.89 -18.60
CA PRO A 82 3.49 4.40 -18.06
C PRO A 82 3.43 4.57 -16.54
N LEU A 83 2.26 4.91 -15.98
CA LEU A 83 2.07 5.06 -14.53
C LEU A 83 2.28 3.74 -13.78
N CYS A 84 1.79 2.63 -14.33
CA CYS A 84 2.01 1.31 -13.73
C CYS A 84 3.48 0.91 -13.79
N ASN A 85 4.14 1.17 -14.93
CA ASN A 85 5.58 0.92 -15.08
C ASN A 85 6.40 1.76 -14.09
N TRP A 86 6.03 3.03 -13.85
CA TRP A 86 6.72 3.86 -12.86
C TRP A 86 6.59 3.32 -11.45
N LEU A 87 5.38 2.94 -11.04
CA LEU A 87 5.15 2.34 -9.72
C LEU A 87 5.90 1.02 -9.56
N TYR A 88 5.95 0.21 -10.62
CA TYR A 88 6.69 -1.04 -10.64
C TYR A 88 8.20 -0.81 -10.44
N ASP A 89 8.80 0.09 -11.23
CA ASP A 89 10.23 0.40 -11.18
C ASP A 89 10.61 1.06 -9.85
N TRP A 90 9.77 1.97 -9.35
CA TRP A 90 9.95 2.63 -8.06
C TRP A 90 9.95 1.65 -6.89
N TYR A 91 9.09 0.63 -6.94
CA TYR A 91 9.04 -0.38 -5.90
C TYR A 91 10.24 -1.36 -5.99
N GLN A 92 10.63 -1.74 -7.22
CA GLN A 92 11.77 -2.63 -7.46
C GLN A 92 13.12 -2.04 -7.03
N ASP A 93 13.27 -0.71 -7.08
CA ASP A 93 14.51 -0.01 -6.76
C ASP A 93 15.03 -0.30 -5.34
N GLY A 94 14.16 -0.71 -4.42
CA GLY A 94 14.55 -1.16 -3.08
C GLY A 94 14.78 -0.05 -2.06
N ASP A 95 14.66 1.23 -2.44
CA ASP A 95 14.69 2.34 -1.48
C ASP A 95 13.43 2.27 -0.57
N PRO A 96 13.58 2.17 0.77
CA PRO A 96 12.45 2.04 1.67
C PRO A 96 11.47 3.22 1.60
N LEU A 97 11.95 4.44 1.34
CA LEU A 97 11.09 5.61 1.24
C LEU A 97 10.24 5.56 -0.03
N LEU A 98 10.83 5.09 -1.13
CA LEU A 98 10.15 4.97 -2.41
C LEU A 98 9.14 3.82 -2.39
N ARG A 99 9.49 2.69 -1.77
CA ARG A 99 8.55 1.60 -1.48
C ARG A 99 7.37 2.09 -0.66
N HIS A 100 7.62 2.82 0.43
CA HIS A 100 6.58 3.39 1.28
C HIS A 100 5.65 4.34 0.51
N PHE A 101 6.23 5.18 -0.34
CA PHE A 101 5.49 6.08 -1.21
C PHE A 101 4.57 5.33 -2.19
N VAL A 102 5.08 4.32 -2.89
CA VAL A 102 4.28 3.47 -3.79
C VAL A 102 3.15 2.76 -3.04
N LEU A 103 3.42 2.26 -1.82
CA LEU A 103 2.43 1.62 -0.98
C LEU A 103 1.26 2.58 -0.61
N GLY A 104 1.51 3.90 -0.57
CA GLY A 104 0.46 4.90 -0.36
C GLY A 104 -0.63 4.92 -1.44
N PHE A 105 -0.33 4.45 -2.66
CA PHE A 105 -1.29 4.37 -3.77
C PHE A 105 -2.02 3.03 -3.85
N LEU A 106 -1.72 2.07 -2.97
CA LEU A 106 -2.38 0.77 -2.93
C LEU A 106 -3.91 0.84 -2.88
N PRO A 107 -4.55 1.75 -2.12
CA PRO A 107 -5.99 1.77 -2.06
C PRO A 107 -6.64 2.03 -3.43
N VAL A 108 -5.99 2.89 -4.23
CA VAL A 108 -6.41 3.22 -5.59
C VAL A 108 -6.15 2.06 -6.54
N LEU A 109 -4.98 1.42 -6.45
CA LEU A 109 -4.62 0.27 -7.29
C LEU A 109 -5.57 -0.91 -7.06
N VAL A 110 -5.78 -1.30 -5.80
CA VAL A 110 -6.65 -2.43 -5.43
C VAL A 110 -8.11 -2.15 -5.84
N TRP A 111 -8.61 -0.94 -5.62
CA TRP A 111 -9.97 -0.59 -6.03
C TRP A 111 -10.15 -0.70 -7.56
N ASN A 112 -9.26 -0.08 -8.33
CA ASN A 112 -9.38 -0.08 -9.79
C ASN A 112 -9.14 -1.48 -10.38
N TYR A 113 -8.19 -2.23 -9.84
CA TYR A 113 -7.94 -3.61 -10.23
C TYR A 113 -9.18 -4.48 -10.00
N THR A 114 -9.76 -4.47 -8.80
CA THR A 114 -10.93 -5.29 -8.47
C THR A 114 -12.17 -4.90 -9.31
N LEU A 115 -12.36 -3.61 -9.60
CA LEU A 115 -13.42 -3.16 -10.51
C LEU A 115 -13.24 -3.67 -11.93
N ARG A 116 -12.02 -3.61 -12.46
CA ARG A 116 -11.72 -4.07 -13.83
C ARG A 116 -11.73 -5.58 -13.95
N TYR A 117 -11.25 -6.27 -12.92
CA TYR A 117 -11.32 -7.72 -12.79
C TYR A 117 -12.77 -8.21 -12.94
N LYS A 118 -13.71 -7.59 -12.21
CA LYS A 118 -15.15 -7.89 -12.32
C LYS A 118 -15.71 -7.63 -13.71
N LYS A 119 -15.26 -6.56 -14.38
CA LYS A 119 -15.71 -6.19 -15.73
C LYS A 119 -14.97 -6.95 -16.85
N ARG A 120 -14.00 -7.80 -16.52
CA ARG A 120 -13.09 -8.47 -17.48
C ARG A 120 -12.39 -7.50 -18.44
N ILE A 121 -12.05 -6.32 -17.93
CA ILE A 121 -11.27 -5.30 -18.65
C ILE A 121 -9.79 -5.57 -18.38
N ASN A 122 -8.93 -5.37 -19.38
CA ASN A 122 -7.49 -5.51 -19.21
C ASN A 122 -6.99 -4.62 -18.05
N ALA A 123 -6.33 -5.25 -17.09
CA ALA A 123 -5.75 -4.62 -15.91
C ALA A 123 -4.33 -5.17 -15.62
N ALA A 124 -3.63 -5.65 -16.64
CA ALA A 124 -2.34 -6.32 -16.53
C ALA A 124 -1.27 -5.45 -15.85
N GLY A 125 -1.32 -4.13 -16.04
CA GLY A 125 -0.41 -3.19 -15.38
C GLY A 125 -0.64 -3.12 -13.87
N TYR A 126 -1.90 -3.09 -13.42
CA TYR A 126 -2.23 -3.15 -11.99
C TYR A 126 -1.88 -4.50 -11.38
N GLU A 127 -2.17 -5.56 -12.11
CA GLU A 127 -1.86 -6.93 -11.69
C GLU A 127 -0.36 -7.14 -11.49
N ALA A 128 0.48 -6.67 -12.43
CA ALA A 128 1.93 -6.74 -12.32
C ALA A 128 2.46 -6.00 -11.08
N CYS A 129 1.96 -4.79 -10.80
CA CYS A 129 2.33 -4.04 -9.60
C CYS A 129 1.92 -4.76 -8.33
N LEU A 130 0.69 -5.26 -8.25
CA LEU A 130 0.19 -5.96 -7.07
C LEU A 130 0.92 -7.28 -6.83
N LEU A 131 1.22 -8.04 -7.89
CA LEU A 131 2.00 -9.27 -7.80
C LEU A 131 3.45 -9.00 -7.36
N LEU A 132 4.09 -7.94 -7.87
CA LEU A 132 5.42 -7.53 -7.42
C LEU A 132 5.43 -7.27 -5.92
N MET A 133 4.49 -6.47 -5.43
CA MET A 133 4.37 -6.14 -4.00
C MET A 133 4.03 -7.37 -3.16
N TYR A 134 3.11 -8.22 -3.63
CA TYR A 134 2.76 -9.46 -2.96
C TYR A 134 3.98 -10.38 -2.78
N ASN A 135 4.76 -10.57 -3.84
CA ASN A 135 5.94 -11.42 -3.82
C ASN A 135 7.03 -10.90 -2.88
N ASP A 136 7.25 -9.58 -2.85
CA ASP A 136 8.22 -8.96 -1.93
C ASP A 136 7.78 -9.09 -0.47
N ILE A 137 6.52 -8.74 -0.16
CA ILE A 137 5.95 -8.84 1.20
C ILE A 137 5.96 -10.29 1.70
N THR A 138 5.58 -11.25 0.85
CA THR A 138 5.61 -12.67 1.23
C THR A 138 7.03 -13.20 1.38
N ALA A 139 7.97 -12.78 0.53
CA ALA A 139 9.38 -13.13 0.67
C ALA A 139 9.97 -12.58 1.99
N GLU A 140 9.66 -11.35 2.36
CA GLU A 140 10.05 -10.77 3.66
C GLU A 140 9.45 -11.55 4.82
N ARG A 141 8.16 -11.90 4.75
CA ARG A 141 7.47 -12.70 5.78
C ARG A 141 8.05 -14.11 5.92
N ASN A 142 8.46 -14.73 4.81
CA ASN A 142 9.07 -16.06 4.79
C ASN A 142 10.52 -16.04 5.32
N LYS A 143 11.24 -14.93 5.14
CA LYS A 143 12.58 -14.71 5.71
C LYS A 143 12.50 -14.43 7.21
N ALA A 144 11.45 -13.75 7.67
CA ALA A 144 11.20 -13.55 9.09
C ALA A 144 10.99 -14.91 9.76
N ALA A 145 11.82 -15.23 10.75
CA ALA A 145 11.64 -16.43 11.56
C ALA A 145 10.20 -16.47 12.11
N LYS A 146 9.62 -17.68 12.21
CA LYS A 146 8.23 -17.95 12.64
C LYS A 146 7.75 -16.86 13.61
N PRO A 147 6.69 -16.10 13.26
CA PRO A 147 6.29 -14.94 14.05
C PRO A 147 6.11 -15.39 15.50
N PRO A 148 6.64 -14.63 16.48
CA PRO A 148 6.50 -15.00 17.87
C PRO A 148 5.02 -15.17 18.18
N PRO A 149 4.62 -16.23 18.90
CA PRO A 149 3.22 -16.47 19.21
C PRO A 149 2.65 -15.23 19.91
N LEU A 150 1.56 -14.69 19.38
CA LEU A 150 0.87 -13.56 19.99
C LEU A 150 0.34 -13.99 21.36
N ALA A 151 0.99 -13.52 22.43
CA ALA A 151 0.52 -13.75 23.78
C ALA A 151 -0.65 -12.81 24.06
N LEU A 152 -1.89 -13.30 23.94
CA LEU A 152 -3.06 -12.52 24.35
C LEU A 152 -2.96 -12.19 25.84
N PRO A 153 -3.05 -10.93 26.28
CA PRO A 153 -2.91 -10.60 27.70
C PRO A 153 -4.12 -11.12 28.51
N ALA A 154 -3.86 -11.82 29.62
CA ALA A 154 -4.88 -12.13 30.63
C ALA A 154 -4.70 -11.32 31.92
N LEU A 155 -5.83 -10.89 32.49
CA LEU A 155 -5.89 -10.24 33.80
C LEU A 155 -5.48 -11.18 34.95
N THR A 156 -5.42 -12.49 34.70
CA THR A 156 -4.93 -13.52 35.63
C THR A 156 -3.39 -13.59 35.67
N VAL A 157 -2.70 -12.97 34.71
CA VAL A 157 -1.25 -12.88 34.63
C VAL A 157 -0.83 -11.46 34.99
N GLN A 158 0.23 -11.32 35.77
CA GLN A 158 0.78 -10.01 36.11
C GLN A 158 1.26 -9.30 34.83
N SER A 159 0.86 -8.05 34.67
CA SER A 159 1.29 -7.18 33.58
C SER A 159 1.85 -5.87 34.16
N PRO A 160 2.56 -5.06 33.34
CA PRO A 160 3.07 -3.75 33.79
C PRO A 160 1.99 -2.82 34.34
N TYR A 161 0.73 -3.05 33.97
CA TYR A 161 -0.42 -2.21 34.33
C TYR A 161 -1.31 -2.81 35.42
N HIS A 162 -1.11 -4.08 35.78
CA HIS A 162 -1.98 -4.77 36.73
C HIS A 162 -1.26 -5.89 37.49
N VAL A 163 -1.39 -5.87 38.82
CA VAL A 163 -1.00 -6.99 39.69
C VAL A 163 -2.26 -7.70 40.16
N PRO A 164 -2.49 -8.96 39.76
CA PRO A 164 -3.66 -9.70 40.22
C PRO A 164 -3.60 -9.89 41.75
N LYS A 165 -4.66 -9.48 42.45
CA LYS A 165 -4.88 -9.86 43.85
C LYS A 165 -5.04 -11.38 43.90
N GLU A 166 -4.31 -12.02 44.82
CA GLU A 166 -4.22 -13.48 44.93
C GLU A 166 -5.56 -14.17 44.70
N LEU A 167 -5.74 -14.81 43.54
CA LEU A 167 -6.71 -15.89 43.30
C LEU A 167 -6.35 -16.61 41.99
N HIS A 168 -5.98 -17.88 42.17
CA HIS A 168 -5.93 -18.96 41.17
C HIS A 168 -4.94 -18.88 40.00
N ARG A 169 -3.64 -18.96 40.33
CA ARG A 169 -2.59 -19.48 39.42
C ARG A 169 -2.91 -20.88 38.84
N SER A 170 -3.88 -21.59 39.44
CA SER A 170 -4.37 -22.92 39.04
C SER A 170 -5.75 -22.91 38.35
N SER A 171 -6.34 -21.75 38.03
CA SER A 171 -7.65 -21.73 37.35
C SER A 171 -7.55 -22.28 35.92
N PRO A 172 -8.62 -22.93 35.40
CA PRO A 172 -8.70 -23.33 33.99
C PRO A 172 -8.45 -22.17 33.01
N LEU A 173 -8.78 -20.95 33.42
CA LEU A 173 -8.51 -19.69 32.69
C LEU A 173 -7.01 -19.43 32.47
N ALA A 174 -6.15 -19.76 33.44
CA ALA A 174 -4.70 -19.63 33.30
C ALA A 174 -4.09 -20.69 32.35
N ARG A 175 -4.79 -21.80 32.10
CA ARG A 175 -4.39 -22.83 31.12
C ARG A 175 -4.83 -22.44 29.70
N LEU A 176 -6.01 -21.84 29.55
CA LEU A 176 -6.50 -21.28 28.27
C LEU A 176 -5.59 -20.19 27.69
N HIS A 177 -5.06 -19.31 28.54
CA HIS A 177 -4.08 -18.30 28.10
C HIS A 177 -2.83 -18.90 27.45
N ARG A 178 -2.47 -20.14 27.79
CA ARG A 178 -1.31 -20.86 27.24
C ARG A 178 -1.60 -21.55 25.90
N SER A 179 -2.88 -21.82 25.58
CA SER A 179 -3.28 -22.47 24.33
C SER A 179 -3.62 -21.50 23.20
N ILE A 180 -3.75 -20.20 23.48
CA ILE A 180 -4.02 -19.18 22.44
C ILE A 180 -2.73 -18.64 21.79
N ALA A 181 -1.59 -19.25 22.11
CA ALA A 181 -0.33 -19.08 21.38
C ALA A 181 -0.32 -19.83 20.02
N ALA A 182 -1.49 -20.00 19.39
CA ALA A 182 -1.57 -20.53 18.05
C ALA A 182 -1.24 -19.40 17.06
N PRO A 183 -0.24 -19.57 16.18
CA PRO A 183 -0.06 -18.63 15.10
C PRO A 183 -1.28 -18.76 14.20
N ALA A 184 -2.13 -17.73 14.15
CA ALA A 184 -3.04 -17.53 13.03
C ALA A 184 -2.17 -17.12 11.83
N ALA A 185 -1.52 -18.12 11.24
CA ALA A 185 -0.76 -18.00 10.02
C ALA A 185 -1.41 -18.93 9.00
N GLU A 186 -2.56 -18.53 8.50
CA GLU A 186 -2.93 -18.92 7.16
C GLU A 186 -2.03 -18.12 6.22
N ALA A 187 -0.94 -18.75 5.83
CA ALA A 187 -0.26 -18.39 4.60
C ALA A 187 -1.26 -18.71 3.48
N ALA A 188 -1.93 -17.69 2.95
CA ALA A 188 -2.60 -17.85 1.69
C ALA A 188 -1.55 -18.33 0.67
N ALA A 189 -1.80 -19.47 0.03
CA ALA A 189 -0.91 -20.05 -0.95
C ALA A 189 -0.52 -18.99 -1.98
N ALA A 190 0.77 -18.92 -2.31
CA ALA A 190 1.26 -18.00 -3.33
C ALA A 190 0.53 -18.29 -4.65
N PRO A 191 0.18 -17.25 -5.43
CA PRO A 191 -0.46 -17.47 -6.72
C PRO A 191 0.47 -18.31 -7.61
N GLU A 192 -0.01 -19.48 -8.01
CA GLU A 192 0.75 -20.40 -8.86
C GLU A 192 0.55 -20.00 -10.33
N GLY A 193 1.45 -19.14 -10.82
CA GLY A 193 1.42 -18.62 -12.19
C GLY A 193 1.49 -17.10 -12.19
N GLY A 194 2.04 -16.51 -13.25
CA GLY A 194 2.21 -15.05 -13.38
C GLY A 194 0.92 -14.24 -13.51
N ALA A 195 -0.23 -14.80 -13.14
CA ALA A 195 -1.56 -14.18 -13.19
C ALA A 195 -2.39 -14.57 -11.96
N VAL A 196 -3.18 -13.63 -11.46
CA VAL A 196 -4.03 -13.76 -10.27
C VAL A 196 -5.35 -14.41 -10.65
N ARG A 197 -5.59 -15.59 -10.09
CA ARG A 197 -6.87 -16.29 -10.25
C ARG A 197 -7.98 -15.62 -9.42
N PRO A 198 -9.27 -15.78 -9.78
CA PRO A 198 -10.37 -15.14 -9.05
C PRO A 198 -10.40 -15.52 -7.57
N GLU A 199 -10.04 -16.76 -7.27
CA GLU A 199 -9.93 -17.32 -5.93
C GLU A 199 -8.74 -16.76 -5.12
N GLU A 200 -7.67 -16.33 -5.79
CA GLU A 200 -6.47 -15.77 -5.15
C GLU A 200 -6.59 -14.26 -4.94
N LEU A 201 -7.48 -13.60 -5.67
CA LEU A 201 -7.65 -12.15 -5.64
C LEU A 201 -7.83 -11.58 -4.23
N PRO A 202 -8.70 -12.14 -3.35
CA PRO A 202 -8.85 -11.63 -1.98
C PRO A 202 -7.58 -11.80 -1.15
N ALA A 203 -6.89 -12.93 -1.31
CA ALA A 203 -5.65 -13.23 -0.61
C ALA A 203 -4.50 -12.29 -1.03
N VAL A 204 -4.33 -12.09 -2.33
CA VAL A 204 -3.31 -11.18 -2.89
C VAL A 204 -3.57 -9.76 -2.42
N CYS A 205 -4.78 -9.24 -2.62
CA CYS A 205 -5.13 -7.88 -2.19
C CYS A 205 -5.00 -7.72 -0.67
N GLY A 206 -5.43 -8.73 0.12
CA GLY A 206 -5.37 -8.68 1.58
C GLY A 206 -3.94 -8.63 2.10
N THR A 207 -3.06 -9.45 1.53
CA THR A 207 -1.64 -9.49 1.88
C THR A 207 -0.94 -8.18 1.52
N VAL A 208 -1.24 -7.63 0.34
CA VAL A 208 -0.64 -6.36 -0.12
C VAL A 208 -1.12 -5.15 0.69
N LEU A 209 -2.36 -5.17 1.21
CA LEU A 209 -2.89 -4.11 2.08
C LEU A 209 -2.40 -4.20 3.53
N GLN A 210 -1.82 -5.32 3.94
CA GLN A 210 -1.40 -5.57 5.32
C GLN A 210 -0.40 -4.51 5.86
N PRO A 211 0.61 -4.03 5.10
CA PRO A 211 1.52 -2.99 5.57
C PRO A 211 0.79 -1.69 5.96
N MET A 212 -0.20 -1.26 5.17
CA MET A 212 -1.03 -0.10 5.50
C MET A 212 -1.87 -0.33 6.75
N ALA A 213 -2.40 -1.53 6.95
CA ALA A 213 -3.17 -1.87 8.15
C ALA A 213 -2.29 -1.92 9.42
N HIS A 214 -1.04 -2.36 9.29
CA HIS A 214 -0.10 -2.47 10.41
C HIS A 214 0.43 -1.11 10.88
N ASP A 215 0.74 -0.21 9.94
CA ASP A 215 1.32 1.10 10.25
C ASP A 215 0.63 2.23 9.48
N LEU A 216 -0.70 2.35 9.66
CA LEU A 216 -1.51 3.33 8.94
C LEU A 216 -1.06 4.77 9.18
N ALA A 217 -0.57 5.07 10.39
CA ALA A 217 -0.16 6.41 10.81
C ALA A 217 1.08 6.91 10.05
N SER A 218 1.91 6.01 9.51
CA SER A 218 3.10 6.36 8.73
C SER A 218 2.80 6.86 7.31
N PHE A 219 1.56 6.74 6.83
CA PHE A 219 1.15 7.18 5.49
C PHE A 219 0.60 8.61 5.49
N LEU A 220 0.65 9.29 4.34
CA LEU A 220 0.03 10.62 4.18
C LEU A 220 -1.49 10.56 4.43
N PRO A 221 -2.11 11.66 4.93
CA PRO A 221 -3.55 11.72 5.19
C PRO A 221 -4.44 11.30 4.00
N ALA A 222 -4.10 11.71 2.77
CA ALA A 222 -4.79 11.23 1.56
C ALA A 222 -4.84 9.71 1.46
N ALA A 223 -3.70 9.04 1.67
CA ALA A 223 -3.58 7.60 1.56
C ALA A 223 -4.36 6.89 2.67
N GLN A 224 -4.36 7.44 3.89
CA GLN A 224 -5.17 6.94 5.01
C GLN A 224 -6.68 7.03 4.69
N LEU A 225 -7.14 8.18 4.19
CA LEU A 225 -8.54 8.37 3.79
C LEU A 225 -8.92 7.46 2.61
N ALA A 226 -8.04 7.29 1.63
CA ALA A 226 -8.23 6.40 0.51
C ALA A 226 -8.33 4.93 0.97
N PHE A 227 -7.51 4.51 1.93
CA PHE A 227 -7.57 3.18 2.54
C PHE A 227 -8.90 2.95 3.26
N CYS A 228 -9.32 3.89 4.12
CA CYS A 228 -10.61 3.81 4.80
C CYS A 228 -11.79 3.75 3.81
N SER A 229 -11.75 4.57 2.76
CA SER A 229 -12.76 4.55 1.69
C SER A 229 -12.78 3.22 0.95
N LEU A 230 -11.61 2.67 0.62
CA LEU A 230 -11.49 1.35 -0.01
C LEU A 230 -12.15 0.27 0.86
N VAL A 231 -11.78 0.18 2.14
CA VAL A 231 -12.30 -0.86 3.05
C VAL A 231 -13.83 -0.78 3.15
N LEU A 232 -14.39 0.42 3.28
CA LEU A 232 -15.85 0.62 3.28
C LEU A 232 -16.50 0.18 1.97
N ARG A 233 -15.90 0.52 0.81
CA ARG A 233 -16.42 0.11 -0.50
C ARG A 233 -16.35 -1.40 -0.70
N LEU A 234 -15.27 -2.04 -0.27
CA LEU A 234 -15.10 -3.48 -0.36
C LEU A 234 -16.11 -4.22 0.52
N ALA A 235 -16.33 -3.74 1.76
CA ALA A 235 -17.35 -4.29 2.65
C ALA A 235 -18.76 -4.14 2.06
N GLY A 236 -19.09 -2.97 1.51
CA GLY A 236 -20.37 -2.73 0.84
C GLY A 236 -20.56 -3.52 -0.45
N ALA A 237 -19.47 -3.87 -1.15
CA ALA A 237 -19.51 -4.65 -2.39
C ALA A 237 -19.62 -6.17 -2.16
N GLY A 238 -19.65 -6.64 -0.90
CA GLY A 238 -19.90 -8.04 -0.55
C GLY A 238 -18.76 -9.01 -0.88
N TYR A 239 -17.52 -8.52 -0.98
CA TYR A 239 -16.38 -9.41 -1.14
C TYR A 239 -16.15 -10.21 0.15
N LYS A 240 -15.90 -11.52 0.03
CA LYS A 240 -15.52 -12.39 1.15
C LYS A 240 -14.00 -12.36 1.31
N TRP A 241 -13.49 -11.66 2.32
CA TRP A 241 -12.04 -11.51 2.58
C TRP A 241 -11.55 -12.37 3.76
N ALA A 242 -12.47 -12.94 4.53
CA ALA A 242 -12.19 -13.69 5.74
C ALA A 242 -13.05 -14.95 5.74
N GLU A 243 -12.58 -15.99 5.06
CA GLU A 243 -12.94 -17.38 5.32
C GLU A 243 -11.64 -18.18 5.47
#